data_AF-A0A9P7D753-F1
#
_entry.id   AF-A0A9P7D753-F1
#
_cell.length_a   1.000
_cell.length_b   1.000
_cell.length_c   1.000
_cell.angle_alpha   90.00
_cell.angle_beta   90.00
_cell.angle_gamma   90.00
#
_symmetry.space_group_name_H-M   'P 1'
#
loop_
_entity.id
_entity.type
_entity.pdbx_description
1 polymer ?
#
loop_
_entity_poly.entity_id
_entity_poly.type
_entity_poly.pdbx_seq_one_letter_code
_entity_poly.pdbx_strand_id
1 'polypeptide(L)'
;MNTDRSSEISMVHDMLQEYNGVNPILIDRDILRDHNAEVIVHPCNWEGCTMHIAVEHKQVSKHLQQHHGINTSATSEDTQKISCLWTDCLHARMKPGNLTRHILSHLGVRWICSTCEATLSREDAFRRHTLEKVGCQDAKAVVKYGDRSLVIDTVYIDGGWSASQNVMCIP
;
A
#
# COMPACT_ATOMS: atom_id res chain seq x y z
N MET A 1 4.02 47.48 3.57
CA MET A 1 4.57 46.58 4.62
C MET A 1 3.36 46.16 5.45
N ASN A 2 2.82 44.95 5.41
CA ASN A 2 3.41 43.64 5.13
C ASN A 2 2.57 42.87 4.10
N THR A 3 3.30 42.20 3.22
CA THR A 3 2.79 41.26 2.22
C THR A 3 2.47 39.92 2.88
N ASP A 4 1.30 39.41 2.50
CA ASP A 4 0.93 38.01 2.39
C ASP A 4 2.13 37.05 2.30
N ARG A 5 2.16 36.06 3.18
CA ARG A 5 3.07 34.92 3.09
C ARG A 5 2.29 33.64 3.38
N SER A 6 1.22 33.46 2.63
CA SER A 6 0.67 32.15 2.31
C SER A 6 1.69 31.42 1.44
N SER A 7 2.71 30.83 2.08
CA SER A 7 3.70 30.02 1.37
C SER A 7 3.01 28.73 0.92
N GLU A 8 2.65 28.66 -0.36
CA GLU A 8 2.29 27.41 -1.02
C GLU A 8 3.50 26.45 -0.92
N ILE A 9 3.43 25.48 0.00
CA ILE A 9 4.42 24.41 0.12
C ILE A 9 4.22 23.47 -1.07
N SER A 10 4.97 23.72 -2.14
CA SER A 10 4.73 23.16 -3.48
C SER A 10 5.26 21.73 -3.64
N MET A 11 6.23 21.29 -2.83
CA MET A 11 6.89 20.00 -3.01
C MET A 11 7.16 19.29 -1.66
N VAL A 12 6.91 17.97 -1.61
CA VAL A 12 7.31 17.09 -0.48
C VAL A 12 8.77 17.27 -0.05
N HIS A 13 9.67 17.74 -0.93
CA HIS A 13 11.06 18.02 -0.61
C HIS A 13 11.25 19.19 0.38
N ASP A 14 10.37 20.19 0.35
CA ASP A 14 10.44 21.33 1.27
C ASP A 14 9.94 20.91 2.67
N MET A 15 9.00 19.96 2.75
CA MET A 15 8.56 19.36 4.00
C MET A 15 9.63 18.46 4.64
N LEU A 16 10.48 17.82 3.83
CA LEU A 16 11.61 17.01 4.32
C LEU A 16 12.66 17.83 5.07
N GLN A 17 12.77 19.13 4.78
CA GLN A 17 13.76 20.03 5.41
C GLN A 17 13.37 20.44 6.84
N GLU A 18 12.11 20.32 7.23
CA GLU A 18 11.63 20.73 8.57
C GLU A 18 11.83 19.65 9.66
N TYR A 19 12.01 18.38 9.28
CA TYR A 19 12.04 17.26 10.23
C TYR A 19 13.43 16.80 10.67
N ASN A 20 14.46 17.65 10.58
CA ASN A 20 15.79 17.40 11.15
C ASN A 20 16.40 16.02 10.80
N GLY A 21 16.12 15.45 9.62
CA GLY A 21 16.69 14.18 9.16
C GLY A 21 15.89 12.91 9.48
N VAL A 22 14.64 13.02 9.92
CA VAL A 22 13.70 11.88 9.96
C VAL A 22 13.10 11.68 8.56
N ASN A 23 13.09 10.44 8.05
CA ASN A 23 12.43 10.11 6.78
C ASN A 23 10.92 9.98 7.02
N PRO A 24 10.09 10.91 6.54
CA PRO A 24 8.67 10.92 6.82
C PRO A 24 7.95 9.80 6.09
N ILE A 25 6.81 9.41 6.66
CA ILE A 25 5.89 8.48 6.05
C ILE A 25 4.93 9.26 5.15
N LEU A 26 5.10 9.10 3.83
CA LEU A 26 4.24 9.70 2.81
C LEU A 26 3.15 8.72 2.40
N ILE A 27 1.87 9.01 2.67
CA ILE A 27 0.75 8.13 2.33
C ILE A 27 -0.29 8.82 1.45
N ASP A 28 -1.05 8.03 0.69
CA ASP A 28 -2.23 8.51 -0.02
C ASP A 28 -3.29 9.05 0.95
N ARG A 29 -3.80 10.26 0.70
CA ARG A 29 -4.84 10.86 1.56
C ARG A 29 -6.08 9.98 1.70
N ASP A 30 -6.41 9.22 0.66
CA ASP A 30 -7.60 8.36 0.64
C ASP A 30 -7.54 7.24 1.69
N ILE A 31 -6.34 6.89 2.19
CA ILE A 31 -6.17 5.93 3.29
C ILE A 31 -6.90 6.43 4.56
N LEU A 32 -6.83 7.73 4.85
CA LEU A 32 -7.48 8.31 6.04
C LEU A 32 -9.00 8.38 5.94
N ARG A 33 -9.54 8.31 4.72
CA ARG A 33 -11.00 8.27 4.50
C ARG A 33 -11.55 6.86 4.65
N ASP A 34 -10.72 5.87 4.33
CA ASP A 34 -11.10 4.46 4.31
C ASP A 34 -10.83 3.77 5.68
N HIS A 35 -10.09 4.42 6.59
CA HIS A 35 -9.75 3.89 7.92
C HIS A 35 -10.00 4.89 9.05
N ASN A 36 -10.69 4.43 10.10
CA ASN A 36 -10.97 5.19 11.32
C ASN A 36 -10.15 4.70 12.54
N ALA A 37 -9.05 3.96 12.32
CA ALA A 37 -8.23 3.31 13.35
C ALA A 37 -6.84 2.96 12.76
N GLU A 38 -6.21 1.89 13.24
CA GLU A 38 -4.90 1.43 12.75
C GLU A 38 -4.94 0.97 11.29
N VAL A 39 -3.96 1.42 10.50
CA VAL A 39 -3.69 0.96 9.15
C VAL A 39 -2.25 0.47 9.02
N ILE A 40 -2.08 -0.66 8.34
CA ILE A 40 -0.75 -1.19 8.02
C ILE A 40 -0.31 -0.64 6.67
N VAL A 41 0.82 0.06 6.67
CA VAL A 41 1.44 0.58 5.46
C VAL A 41 2.82 -0.05 5.24
N HIS A 42 3.29 -0.03 4.00
CA HIS A 42 4.59 -0.57 3.63
C HIS A 42 5.23 0.33 2.57
N PRO A 43 6.56 0.53 2.57
CA PRO A 43 7.25 1.30 1.53
C PRO A 43 6.95 0.75 0.14
N CYS A 44 6.63 1.65 -0.78
CA CYS A 44 6.51 1.35 -2.20
C CYS A 44 7.90 1.33 -2.82
N ASN A 45 8.33 0.19 -3.37
CA ASN A 45 9.62 0.10 -4.07
C ASN A 45 9.45 0.12 -5.60
N TRP A 46 8.37 0.73 -6.10
CA TRP A 46 8.17 0.89 -7.54
C TRP A 46 9.04 2.04 -8.06
N GLU A 47 10.02 1.75 -8.93
CA GLU A 47 10.88 2.75 -9.59
C GLU A 47 11.34 3.95 -8.73
N GLY A 48 11.83 3.68 -7.51
CA GLY A 48 12.32 4.74 -6.62
C GLY A 48 11.24 5.61 -5.98
N CYS A 49 9.97 5.15 -5.99
CA CYS A 49 8.90 5.75 -5.21
C CYS A 49 9.30 5.87 -3.73
N THR A 50 8.94 7.00 -3.12
CA THR A 50 9.23 7.30 -1.71
C THR A 50 8.00 7.17 -0.81
N MET A 51 6.86 6.78 -1.38
CA MET A 51 5.61 6.68 -0.65
C MET A 51 5.45 5.34 0.06
N HIS A 52 4.58 5.32 1.05
CA HIS A 52 4.09 4.15 1.74
C HIS A 52 2.66 3.87 1.29
N ILE A 53 2.36 2.59 1.11
CA ILE A 53 1.06 2.12 0.62
C ILE A 53 0.42 1.24 1.68
N ALA A 54 -0.88 1.45 1.90
CA ALA A 54 -1.66 0.53 2.72
C ALA A 54 -1.73 -0.85 2.04
N VAL A 55 -1.56 -1.90 2.83
CA VAL A 55 -1.40 -3.30 2.36
C VAL A 55 -2.71 -3.96 1.90
N GLU A 56 -3.67 -3.16 1.44
CA GLU A 56 -5.00 -3.58 1.01
C GLU A 56 -5.17 -3.46 -0.49
N HIS A 57 -5.90 -4.40 -1.09
CA HIS A 57 -6.09 -4.44 -2.54
C HIS A 57 -6.62 -3.12 -3.12
N LYS A 58 -7.61 -2.50 -2.47
CA LYS A 58 -8.20 -1.22 -2.91
C LYS A 58 -7.17 -0.08 -2.88
N GLN A 59 -6.38 0.01 -1.81
CA GLN A 59 -5.40 1.09 -1.64
C GLN A 59 -4.21 0.92 -2.58
N VAL A 60 -3.70 -0.32 -2.73
CA VAL A 60 -2.67 -0.61 -3.74
C VAL A 60 -3.15 -0.26 -5.15
N SER A 61 -4.40 -0.59 -5.50
CA SER A 61 -4.98 -0.23 -6.81
C SER A 61 -5.03 1.28 -7.03
N LYS A 62 -5.51 2.04 -6.03
CA LYS A 62 -5.57 3.51 -6.10
C LYS A 62 -4.17 4.12 -6.22
N HIS A 63 -3.23 3.66 -5.40
CA HIS A 63 -1.86 4.14 -5.42
C HIS A 63 -1.20 3.95 -6.79
N LEU A 64 -1.32 2.74 -7.36
CA LEU A 64 -0.80 2.44 -8.69
C LEU A 64 -1.42 3.33 -9.77
N GLN A 65 -2.70 3.66 -9.65
CA GLN A 65 -3.37 4.56 -10.58
C GLN A 65 -2.89 6.01 -10.41
N GLN A 66 -2.83 6.51 -9.17
CA GLN A 66 -2.56 7.91 -8.86
C GLN A 66 -1.09 8.30 -9.05
N HIS A 67 -0.16 7.43 -8.65
CA HIS A 67 1.28 7.75 -8.62
C HIS A 67 2.10 7.06 -9.70
N HIS A 68 1.56 6.01 -10.31
CA HIS A 68 2.26 5.24 -11.36
C HIS A 68 1.51 5.20 -12.68
N GLY A 69 0.32 5.82 -12.77
CA GLY A 69 -0.49 5.87 -14.00
C GLY A 69 -1.03 4.53 -14.46
N ILE A 70 -1.05 3.52 -13.58
CA ILE A 70 -1.43 2.15 -13.94
C ILE A 70 -2.89 1.91 -13.60
N ASN A 71 -3.73 1.73 -14.62
CA ASN A 71 -5.10 1.30 -14.41
C ASN A 71 -5.18 -0.22 -14.21
N THR A 72 -5.22 -0.66 -12.96
CA THR A 72 -5.37 -2.08 -12.61
C THR A 72 -6.78 -2.62 -12.76
N SER A 73 -7.77 -1.80 -13.13
CA SER A 73 -9.13 -2.27 -13.46
C SER A 73 -9.30 -2.69 -14.93
N ALA A 74 -8.27 -2.49 -15.76
CA ALA A 74 -8.31 -2.91 -17.16
C ALA A 74 -8.25 -4.45 -17.27
N THR A 75 -9.39 -5.06 -17.64
CA THR A 75 -9.59 -6.51 -17.75
C THR A 75 -9.81 -7.01 -19.17
N SER A 76 -9.76 -6.15 -20.20
CA SER A 76 -9.99 -6.60 -21.58
C SER A 76 -8.90 -7.58 -22.03
N GLU A 77 -9.27 -8.56 -22.85
CA GLU A 77 -8.34 -9.55 -23.40
C GLU A 77 -7.20 -8.86 -24.20
N ASP A 78 -7.53 -7.73 -24.84
CA ASP A 78 -6.61 -6.90 -25.63
C ASP A 78 -5.78 -5.93 -24.79
N THR A 79 -5.93 -5.90 -23.47
CA THR A 79 -5.15 -5.01 -22.62
C THR A 79 -3.68 -5.41 -22.66
N GLN A 80 -2.82 -4.47 -23.05
CA GLN A 80 -1.38 -4.65 -23.12
C GLN A 80 -0.83 -5.08 -21.75
N LYS A 81 0.00 -6.14 -21.76
CA LYS A 81 0.69 -6.60 -20.55
C LYS A 81 1.72 -5.59 -20.07
N ILE A 82 1.81 -5.46 -18.75
CA ILE A 82 2.68 -4.54 -18.00
C ILE A 82 3.74 -5.35 -17.25
N SER A 83 4.97 -4.82 -17.22
CA SER A 83 6.06 -5.34 -16.39
C SER A 83 5.95 -4.78 -14.98
N CYS A 84 6.28 -5.57 -13.97
CA CYS A 84 6.42 -5.05 -12.61
C CYS A 84 7.76 -4.33 -12.48
N LEU A 85 7.75 -3.11 -11.97
CA LEU A 85 8.96 -2.29 -11.80
C LEU A 85 9.33 -2.14 -10.32
N TRP A 86 8.82 -3.06 -9.50
CA TRP A 86 9.25 -3.20 -8.11
C TRP A 86 10.71 -3.65 -8.07
N THR A 87 11.51 -3.06 -7.17
CA THR A 87 12.92 -3.42 -7.01
C THR A 87 13.10 -4.93 -6.84
N ASP A 88 14.03 -5.52 -7.61
CA ASP A 88 14.35 -6.94 -7.66
C ASP A 88 13.20 -7.88 -8.12
N CYS A 89 12.15 -7.35 -8.75
CA CYS A 89 11.10 -8.19 -9.31
C CYS A 89 11.51 -8.77 -10.67
N LEU A 90 11.57 -10.10 -10.75
CA LEU A 90 11.91 -10.84 -11.98
C LEU A 90 10.69 -11.29 -12.79
N HIS A 91 9.47 -10.87 -12.43
CA HIS A 91 8.27 -11.25 -13.18
C HIS A 91 8.24 -10.55 -14.54
N ALA A 92 8.17 -11.35 -15.62
CA ALA A 92 8.27 -10.84 -16.98
C ALA A 92 7.21 -9.80 -17.34
N ARG A 93 5.92 -10.18 -17.45
CA ARG A 93 4.78 -9.27 -17.74
C ARG A 93 3.46 -9.91 -17.32
N MET A 94 2.48 -9.11 -16.91
CA MET A 94 1.12 -9.57 -16.55
C MET A 94 0.02 -8.62 -17.04
N LYS A 95 -1.23 -9.09 -17.03
CA LYS A 95 -2.39 -8.22 -17.26
C LYS A 95 -2.50 -7.19 -16.12
N PRO A 96 -2.89 -5.92 -16.37
CA PRO A 96 -3.05 -4.91 -15.31
C PRO A 96 -3.97 -5.35 -14.18
N GLY A 97 -5.06 -6.08 -14.50
CA GLY A 97 -5.96 -6.72 -13.52
C GLY A 97 -5.29 -7.63 -12.49
N ASN A 98 -4.10 -8.16 -12.79
CA ASN A 98 -3.35 -9.03 -11.88
C ASN A 98 -2.27 -8.28 -11.08
N LEU A 99 -1.96 -7.03 -11.45
CA LEU A 99 -0.84 -6.31 -10.87
C LEU A 99 -1.05 -6.00 -9.39
N THR A 100 -2.25 -5.55 -8.99
CA THR A 100 -2.54 -5.25 -7.58
C THR A 100 -2.27 -6.46 -6.69
N ARG A 101 -2.75 -7.64 -7.09
CA ARG A 101 -2.50 -8.90 -6.37
C ARG A 101 -1.01 -9.26 -6.35
N HIS A 102 -0.32 -9.04 -7.46
CA HIS A 102 1.12 -9.26 -7.53
C HIS A 102 1.88 -8.36 -6.56
N ILE A 103 1.54 -7.07 -6.46
CA ILE A 103 2.16 -6.14 -5.52
C ILE A 103 1.94 -6.58 -4.06
N LEU A 104 0.76 -7.09 -3.68
CA LEU A 104 0.54 -7.63 -2.34
C LEU A 104 1.55 -8.73 -1.93
N SER A 105 2.11 -9.47 -2.91
CA SER A 105 3.17 -10.44 -2.64
C SER A 105 4.50 -9.79 -2.26
N HIS A 106 4.80 -8.61 -2.80
CA HIS A 106 5.98 -7.83 -2.41
C HIS A 106 5.81 -7.18 -1.02
N LEU A 107 4.58 -6.86 -0.63
CA LEU A 107 4.27 -6.34 0.71
C LEU A 107 4.26 -7.42 1.79
N GLY A 108 4.56 -8.67 1.43
CA GLY A 108 4.68 -9.78 2.36
C GLY A 108 3.36 -10.21 3.03
N VAL A 109 2.20 -9.87 2.45
CA VAL A 109 0.90 -10.20 3.02
C VAL A 109 0.70 -11.72 3.01
N ARG A 110 0.58 -12.31 4.21
CA ARG A 110 0.41 -13.75 4.41
C ARG A 110 -0.71 -14.03 5.39
N TRP A 111 -1.54 -15.01 5.06
CA TRP A 111 -2.68 -15.47 5.83
C TRP A 111 -2.32 -16.81 6.47
N ILE A 112 -2.09 -16.82 7.77
CA ILE A 112 -1.66 -18.00 8.51
C ILE A 112 -2.86 -18.61 9.22
N CYS A 113 -3.13 -19.88 8.95
CA CYS A 113 -4.18 -20.62 9.64
C CYS A 113 -3.84 -20.81 11.11
N SER A 114 -4.70 -20.36 12.02
CA SER A 114 -4.49 -20.48 13.47
C SER A 114 -4.50 -21.93 13.96
N THR A 115 -5.05 -22.86 13.17
CA THR A 115 -5.23 -24.26 13.60
C THR A 115 -4.15 -25.20 13.09
N CYS A 116 -3.70 -25.03 11.84
CA CYS A 116 -2.70 -25.91 11.22
C CYS A 116 -1.45 -25.18 10.74
N GLU A 117 -1.34 -23.87 11.01
CA GLU A 117 -0.19 -23.02 10.67
C GLU A 117 0.12 -22.92 9.17
N ALA A 118 -0.77 -23.43 8.31
CA ALA A 118 -0.67 -23.30 6.87
C ALA A 118 -0.57 -21.81 6.48
N THR A 119 0.49 -21.48 5.75
CA THR A 119 0.73 -20.12 5.25
C THR A 119 0.18 -20.00 3.84
N LEU A 120 -0.76 -19.08 3.66
CA LEU A 120 -1.44 -18.83 2.39
C LEU A 120 -1.16 -17.40 1.92
N SER A 121 -1.02 -17.21 0.62
CA SER A 121 -0.66 -15.91 0.05
C SER A 121 -1.82 -14.93 -0.07
N ARG A 122 -3.06 -15.38 0.16
CA ARG A 122 -4.29 -14.62 -0.13
C ARG A 122 -5.43 -15.00 0.81
N GLU A 123 -6.33 -14.03 1.04
CA GLU A 123 -7.55 -14.22 1.83
C GLU A 123 -8.48 -15.28 1.24
N ASP A 124 -8.74 -15.25 -0.08
CA ASP A 124 -9.64 -16.22 -0.70
C ASP A 124 -9.05 -17.63 -0.73
N ALA A 125 -7.72 -17.75 -0.77
CA ALA A 125 -7.02 -19.02 -0.56
C ALA A 125 -7.21 -19.52 0.88
N PHE A 126 -7.15 -18.63 1.88
CA PHE A 126 -7.47 -18.96 3.26
C PHE A 126 -8.93 -19.39 3.45
N ARG A 127 -9.88 -18.66 2.87
CA ARG A 127 -11.30 -19.05 2.91
C ARG A 127 -11.53 -20.41 2.27
N ARG A 128 -10.91 -20.70 1.13
CA ARG A 128 -11.00 -22.02 0.50
C ARG A 128 -10.37 -23.10 1.37
N HIS A 129 -9.24 -22.80 2.00
CA HIS A 129 -8.58 -23.69 2.93
C HIS A 129 -9.49 -24.08 4.10
N THR A 130 -10.20 -23.13 4.73
CA THR A 130 -11.11 -23.45 5.85
C THR A 130 -12.31 -24.29 5.40
N LEU A 131 -12.77 -24.14 4.16
CA LEU A 131 -13.86 -24.95 3.60
C LEU A 131 -13.42 -26.40 3.27
N GLU A 132 -12.21 -26.58 2.74
CA GLU A 132 -11.75 -27.87 2.21
C GLU A 132 -10.95 -28.70 3.23
N LYS A 133 -10.26 -28.06 4.18
CA LYS A 133 -9.35 -28.74 5.10
C LYS A 133 -10.08 -29.17 6.38
N VAL A 134 -10.22 -30.49 6.55
CA VAL A 134 -10.74 -31.10 7.78
C VAL A 134 -9.93 -30.64 8.99
N GLY A 135 -10.63 -30.17 10.02
CA GLY A 135 -10.06 -29.64 11.26
C GLY A 135 -9.73 -28.14 11.22
N CYS A 136 -9.98 -27.45 10.10
CA CYS A 136 -9.70 -26.02 9.94
C CYS A 136 -10.95 -25.17 9.62
N GLN A 137 -12.16 -25.74 9.74
CA GLN A 137 -13.42 -25.07 9.39
C GLN A 137 -13.66 -23.77 10.16
N ASP A 138 -13.32 -23.77 11.47
CA ASP A 138 -13.46 -22.60 12.35
C ASP A 138 -12.13 -21.86 12.54
N ALA A 139 -11.11 -22.19 11.75
CA ALA A 139 -9.80 -21.56 11.87
C ALA A 139 -9.91 -20.06 11.57
N LYS A 140 -9.19 -19.25 12.36
CA LYS A 140 -9.01 -17.82 12.11
C LYS A 140 -7.72 -17.60 11.35
N ALA A 141 -7.66 -16.48 10.63
CA ALA A 141 -6.43 -16.04 10.02
C ALA A 141 -5.64 -15.18 11.01
N VAL A 142 -4.36 -15.47 11.17
CA VAL A 142 -3.36 -14.53 11.65
C VAL A 142 -2.69 -13.92 10.42
N VAL A 143 -2.91 -12.63 10.19
CA VAL A 143 -2.32 -11.93 9.04
C VAL A 143 -0.92 -11.42 9.43
N LYS A 144 0.07 -11.73 8.60
CA LYS A 144 1.43 -11.17 8.71
C LYS A 144 1.76 -10.34 7.48
N TYR A 145 2.63 -9.38 7.67
CA TYR A 145 3.06 -8.42 6.66
C TYR A 145 4.58 -8.47 6.50
N GLY A 146 5.10 -7.80 5.46
CA GLY A 146 6.54 -7.67 5.24
C GLY A 146 7.25 -7.01 6.43
N ASP A 147 8.54 -7.31 6.57
CA ASP A 147 9.43 -6.81 7.64
C ASP A 147 9.51 -5.27 7.71
N ARG A 148 9.28 -4.57 6.60
CA ARG A 148 9.26 -3.10 6.53
C ARG A 148 7.86 -2.49 6.71
N SER A 149 6.88 -3.25 7.17
CA SER A 149 5.53 -2.72 7.41
C SER A 149 5.49 -1.87 8.67
N LEU A 150 4.72 -0.78 8.64
CA LEU A 150 4.51 0.15 9.73
C LEU A 150 3.02 0.17 10.09
N VAL A 151 2.72 0.37 11.37
CA VAL A 151 1.35 0.61 11.84
C VAL A 151 1.19 2.12 12.03
N ILE A 152 0.18 2.70 11.38
CA ILE A 152 -0.21 4.10 11.58
C ILE A 152 -1.56 4.10 12.28
N ASP A 153 -1.67 4.83 13.39
CA ASP A 153 -2.97 5.15 13.97
C ASP A 153 -3.59 6.35 13.23
N THR A 154 -4.63 6.12 12.43
CA THR A 154 -5.25 7.20 11.64
C THR A 154 -6.03 8.21 12.49
N VAL A 155 -6.26 7.94 13.77
CA VAL A 155 -6.95 8.85 14.70
C VAL A 155 -6.02 9.95 15.20
N TYR A 156 -4.72 9.68 15.30
CA TYR A 156 -3.71 10.60 15.84
C TYR A 156 -2.57 10.84 14.84
N ILE A 157 -2.89 11.50 13.74
CA ILE A 157 -1.87 11.93 12.77
C ILE A 157 -1.55 13.40 12.99
N ASP A 158 -0.36 13.67 13.51
CA ASP A 158 0.26 14.99 13.47
C ASP A 158 1.09 15.08 12.19
N GLY A 159 0.58 15.73 11.15
CA GLY A 159 1.25 15.76 9.86
C GLY A 159 0.68 16.80 8.90
N GLY A 160 1.43 17.10 7.84
CA GLY A 160 1.08 18.10 6.84
C GLY A 160 0.50 17.48 5.58
N TRP A 161 -0.53 18.11 5.00
CA TRP A 161 -1.14 17.67 3.75
C TRP A 161 -0.66 18.52 2.56
N SER A 162 -0.21 17.85 1.49
CA SER A 162 0.06 18.46 0.20
C SER A 162 -1.13 18.32 -0.74
N ALA A 163 -1.80 19.43 -1.03
CA ALA A 163 -2.96 19.46 -1.94
C ALA A 163 -2.58 19.16 -3.40
N SER A 164 -1.41 19.61 -3.84
CA SER A 164 -0.93 19.44 -5.21
C SER A 164 -0.60 17.99 -5.55
N GLN A 165 -0.15 17.22 -4.56
CA GLN A 165 0.27 15.82 -4.75
C GLN A 165 -0.73 14.81 -4.15
N ASN A 166 -1.74 15.29 -3.42
CA ASN A 166 -2.71 14.47 -2.67
C ASN A 166 -2.03 13.49 -1.67
N VAL A 167 -0.92 13.94 -1.07
CA VAL A 167 -0.10 13.16 -0.13
C VAL A 167 -0.24 13.72 1.28
N MET A 168 -0.34 12.81 2.25
CA MET A 168 -0.17 13.14 3.68
C MET A 168 1.25 12.81 4.10
N CYS A 169 1.93 13.78 4.72
CA CYS A 169 3.27 13.63 5.27
C CYS A 169 3.18 13.47 6.79
N ILE A 170 3.63 12.34 7.31
CA ILE A 170 3.69 12.03 8.74
C ILE A 170 5.17 12.06 9.16
N PRO A 171 5.56 12.90 10.13
CA PRO A 171 6.92 13.03 10.65
C PRO A 171 7.49 11.72 11.20
#